data_AF-A0A454VZL2-F1
#
_entry.id   AF-A0A454VZL2-F1
#
_cell.length_a   1.000
_cell.length_b   1.000
_cell.length_c   1.000
_cell.angle_alpha   90.00
_cell.angle_beta   90.00
_cell.angle_gamma   90.00
#
_symmetry.space_group_name_H-M   'P 1'
#
loop_
_entity.id
_entity.type
_entity.pdbx_description
1 polymer ?
#
loop_
_entity_poly.entity_id
_entity_poly.type
_entity_poly.pdbx_seq_one_letter_code
_entity_poly.pdbx_strand_id
1 'polypeptide(L)'
;MGTDPLALADLLRVSNTPGFERWREQVRRTGGCSDPIHLSGTTVTRDRATGDVLYSYSTADEPGGRLRVACGNRRASRCPSCAWTYAGDTYHLIRAGITGDDRKNVPATVRDHPRVFATLTAPSFGPVHNRPDRGACRCGARHPENDPVLGTALDPESYDYAGAVLFNNHAGQLWQRFTNRLRRELAARAGLTQRELKDVLRVSYGKVAEFQKRGAIHFHAVIRLDGPNGPDTVPPSWATVQLLDDAIRAAAVHAYTTITVPAAGDQPLRRFQWGRQLDIRPVKAFGDGSDITEQAVAAYVAKYATKAAETTGSLDRRIGNREVLDL
;
A
#
# COMPACT_ATOMS: atom_id res chain seq x y z
N MET A 1 -27.34 25.81 -10.28
CA MET A 1 -27.34 24.38 -9.91
C MET A 1 -28.41 24.19 -8.84
N GLY A 2 -29.56 23.65 -9.22
CA GLY A 2 -30.63 23.32 -8.28
C GLY A 2 -30.52 21.85 -7.89
N THR A 3 -30.70 21.54 -6.61
CA THR A 3 -31.00 20.18 -6.16
C THR A 3 -32.28 19.71 -6.85
N ASP A 4 -32.25 18.50 -7.41
CA ASP A 4 -33.43 17.85 -7.98
C ASP A 4 -34.61 17.85 -6.98
N PRO A 5 -35.88 18.03 -7.43
CA PRO A 5 -37.03 18.10 -6.53
C PRO A 5 -37.17 16.93 -5.56
N LEU A 6 -36.78 15.70 -5.94
CA LEU A 6 -36.82 14.56 -5.03
C LEU A 6 -35.76 14.70 -3.94
N ALA A 7 -34.55 15.11 -4.30
CA ALA A 7 -33.48 15.37 -3.34
C ALA A 7 -33.86 16.49 -2.36
N LEU A 8 -34.53 17.54 -2.83
CA LEU A 8 -35.04 18.62 -1.97
C LEU A 8 -36.15 18.12 -1.03
N ALA A 9 -37.11 17.34 -1.54
CA ALA A 9 -38.17 16.77 -0.72
C ALA A 9 -37.63 15.83 0.37
N ASP A 10 -36.67 14.98 0.02
CA ASP A 10 -36.01 14.09 0.99
C ASP A 10 -35.19 14.87 2.03
N LEU A 11 -34.50 15.93 1.62
CA LEU A 11 -33.79 16.82 2.54
C LEU A 11 -34.75 17.44 3.55
N LEU A 12 -35.88 17.97 3.08
CA LEU A 12 -36.91 18.54 3.95
C LEU A 12 -37.48 17.49 4.90
N ARG A 13 -37.78 16.28 4.41
CA ARG A 13 -38.26 15.16 5.25
C ARG A 13 -37.27 14.80 6.35
N VAL A 14 -35.99 14.62 6.02
CA VAL A 14 -34.94 14.28 6.99
C VAL A 14 -34.73 15.43 7.99
N SER A 15 -34.76 16.68 7.53
CA SER A 15 -34.58 17.86 8.38
C SER A 15 -35.67 18.03 9.45
N ASN A 16 -36.87 17.53 9.17
CA ASN A 16 -38.02 17.56 10.09
C ASN A 16 -38.13 16.30 10.97
N THR A 17 -37.17 15.36 10.91
CA THR A 17 -37.24 14.12 11.70
C THR A 17 -36.69 14.37 13.13
N PRO A 18 -37.31 13.79 14.18
CA PRO A 18 -36.75 13.82 15.54
C PRO A 18 -35.29 13.33 15.56
N GLY A 19 -34.41 14.03 16.28
CA GLY A 19 -32.99 13.71 16.33
C GLY A 19 -32.19 14.14 15.09
N PHE A 20 -32.72 15.00 14.22
CA PHE A 20 -32.02 15.52 13.04
C PHE A 20 -30.63 16.11 13.37
N GLU A 21 -30.50 16.85 14.46
CA GLU A 21 -29.21 17.42 14.86
C GLU A 21 -28.15 16.36 15.15
N ARG A 22 -28.54 15.30 15.86
CA ARG A 22 -27.68 14.14 16.12
C ARG A 22 -27.36 13.39 14.82
N TRP A 23 -28.34 13.23 13.94
CA TRP A 23 -28.11 12.62 12.62
C TRP A 23 -27.10 13.43 11.79
N ARG A 24 -27.25 14.76 11.78
CA ARG A 24 -26.36 15.69 11.08
C ARG A 24 -24.95 15.65 11.65
N GLU A 25 -24.82 15.57 12.98
CA GLU A 25 -23.53 15.33 13.64
C GLU A 25 -22.90 14.01 13.18
N GLN A 26 -23.66 12.90 13.19
CA GLN A 26 -23.16 11.61 12.69
C GLN A 26 -22.66 11.71 11.24
N VAL A 27 -23.43 12.34 10.35
CA VAL A 27 -23.05 12.53 8.94
C VAL A 27 -21.78 13.37 8.82
N ARG A 28 -21.64 14.46 9.59
CA ARG A 28 -20.40 15.27 9.58
C ARG A 28 -19.19 14.46 10.05
N ARG A 29 -19.35 13.64 11.09
CA ARG A 29 -18.27 12.80 11.64
C ARG A 29 -17.77 11.74 10.64
N THR A 30 -18.54 11.35 9.64
CA THR A 30 -18.04 10.43 8.60
C THR A 30 -17.09 11.12 7.60
N GLY A 31 -16.96 12.45 7.64
CA GLY A 31 -16.04 13.21 6.79
C GLY A 31 -16.42 13.18 5.30
N GLY A 32 -17.69 12.93 4.96
CA GLY A 32 -18.12 12.77 3.56
C GLY A 32 -17.88 11.37 3.00
N CYS A 33 -17.80 10.35 3.86
CA CYS A 33 -17.76 8.96 3.44
C CYS A 33 -18.95 8.62 2.53
N SER A 34 -18.67 7.97 1.41
CA SER A 34 -19.64 7.63 0.36
C SER A 34 -20.54 6.44 0.73
N ASP A 35 -20.05 5.56 1.59
CA ASP A 35 -20.76 4.34 2.02
C ASP A 35 -20.44 4.03 3.49
N PRO A 36 -20.96 4.82 4.45
CA PRO A 36 -20.66 4.64 5.88
C PRO A 36 -21.08 3.27 6.40
N ILE A 37 -20.30 2.72 7.34
CA ILE A 37 -20.68 1.51 8.07
C ILE A 37 -21.75 1.88 9.09
N HIS A 38 -22.81 1.07 9.13
CA HIS A 38 -23.91 1.23 10.07
C HIS A 38 -23.79 0.22 11.20
N LEU A 39 -23.45 0.70 12.39
CA LEU A 39 -23.33 -0.11 13.60
C LEU A 39 -24.65 -0.09 14.38
N SER A 40 -25.02 -1.24 14.92
CA SER A 40 -26.16 -1.40 15.85
C SER A 40 -25.70 -2.20 17.05
N GLY A 41 -26.07 -1.79 18.26
CA GLY A 41 -25.72 -2.50 19.49
C GLY A 41 -25.56 -1.60 20.70
N THR A 42 -24.97 -2.16 21.74
CA THR A 42 -24.71 -1.48 23.01
C THR A 42 -23.25 -1.67 23.43
N THR A 43 -22.73 -0.73 24.21
CA THR A 43 -21.46 -0.90 24.92
C THR A 43 -21.63 -0.47 26.36
N VAL A 44 -20.98 -1.20 27.27
CA VAL A 44 -20.97 -0.90 28.69
C VAL A 44 -19.53 -1.01 29.17
N THR A 45 -19.01 0.08 29.72
CA THR A 45 -17.72 0.09 30.41
C THR A 45 -17.98 -0.08 31.89
N ARG A 46 -17.35 -1.10 32.49
CA ARG A 46 -17.44 -1.39 33.92
C ARG A 46 -16.10 -1.19 34.59
N ASP A 47 -16.13 -0.72 35.83
CA ASP A 47 -14.95 -0.75 36.69
C ASP A 47 -14.53 -2.20 36.94
N ARG A 48 -13.23 -2.48 36.82
CA ARG A 48 -12.71 -3.85 36.89
C ARG A 48 -12.76 -4.43 38.29
N ALA A 49 -12.60 -3.60 39.33
CA ALA A 49 -12.51 -4.06 40.71
C ALA A 49 -13.88 -4.22 41.36
N THR A 50 -14.79 -3.28 41.10
CA THR A 50 -16.12 -3.19 41.73
C THR A 50 -17.24 -3.76 40.84
N GLY A 51 -17.06 -3.77 39.52
CA GLY A 51 -18.10 -4.18 38.56
C GLY A 51 -19.12 -3.07 38.23
N ASP A 52 -18.99 -1.90 38.84
CA ASP A 52 -19.88 -0.76 38.65
C ASP A 52 -19.87 -0.27 37.20
N VAL A 53 -21.03 0.18 36.70
CA VAL A 53 -21.14 0.75 35.34
C VAL A 53 -20.60 2.17 35.35
N LEU A 54 -19.49 2.38 34.63
CA LEU A 54 -18.89 3.70 34.44
C LEU A 54 -19.49 4.43 33.24
N TYR A 55 -19.85 3.69 32.19
CA TYR A 55 -20.42 4.24 30.97
C TYR A 55 -21.31 3.20 30.29
N SER A 56 -22.44 3.63 29.75
CA SER A 56 -23.30 2.80 28.90
C SER A 56 -23.76 3.59 27.69
N TYR A 57 -23.79 2.94 26.54
CA TYR A 57 -24.25 3.51 25.29
C TYR A 57 -25.07 2.49 24.51
N SER A 58 -26.14 2.96 23.87
CA SER A 58 -27.03 2.15 23.03
C SER A 58 -27.34 2.87 21.74
N THR A 59 -27.28 2.16 20.61
CA THR A 59 -27.75 2.73 19.33
C THR A 59 -29.27 2.81 19.25
N ALA A 60 -30.02 2.23 20.20
CA ALA A 60 -31.47 2.38 20.26
C ALA A 60 -31.90 3.85 20.37
N ASP A 61 -31.06 4.67 21.04
CA ASP A 61 -31.29 6.09 21.24
C ASP A 61 -30.72 6.95 20.09
N GLU A 62 -30.09 6.33 19.08
CA GLU A 62 -29.54 7.03 17.92
C GLU A 62 -30.57 7.17 16.77
N PRO A 63 -30.48 8.22 15.94
CA PRO A 63 -31.37 8.40 14.79
C PRO A 63 -31.38 7.21 13.84
N GLY A 64 -32.52 6.52 13.81
CA GLY A 64 -32.75 5.31 13.02
C GLY A 64 -32.07 4.06 13.59
N GLY A 65 -31.85 4.00 14.90
CA GLY A 65 -31.36 2.82 15.62
C GLY A 65 -29.89 2.48 15.40
N ARG A 66 -29.11 3.41 14.84
CA ARG A 66 -27.79 3.13 14.25
C ARG A 66 -26.79 4.26 14.43
N LEU A 67 -25.53 3.86 14.58
CA LEU A 67 -24.37 4.76 14.54
C LEU A 67 -23.67 4.63 13.18
N ARG A 68 -23.40 5.76 12.52
CA ARG A 68 -22.65 5.80 11.26
C ARG A 68 -21.17 6.05 11.52
N VAL A 69 -20.31 5.23 10.93
CA VAL A 69 -18.85 5.37 10.99
C VAL A 69 -18.31 5.40 9.56
N ALA A 70 -17.29 6.21 9.31
CA ALA A 70 -16.61 6.22 8.02
C ALA A 70 -16.11 4.80 7.67
N CYS A 71 -16.23 4.37 6.41
CA CYS A 71 -15.90 3.01 6.01
C CYS A 71 -14.40 2.69 6.05
N GLY A 72 -13.54 3.71 6.13
CA GLY A 72 -12.08 3.54 6.15
C GLY A 72 -11.52 2.90 4.88
N ASN A 73 -12.31 2.81 3.80
CA ASN A 73 -11.88 2.16 2.58
C ASN A 73 -10.84 3.02 1.87
N ARG A 74 -9.61 2.50 1.76
CA ARG A 74 -8.49 3.22 1.14
C ARG A 74 -8.62 3.39 -0.38
N ARG A 75 -9.54 2.70 -1.04
CA ARG A 75 -9.69 2.75 -2.52
C ARG A 75 -10.50 3.96 -2.93
N ALA A 76 -9.89 4.83 -3.74
CA ALA A 76 -10.54 6.06 -4.20
C ALA A 76 -11.78 5.79 -5.06
N SER A 77 -11.79 4.70 -5.83
CA SER A 77 -12.95 4.23 -6.61
C SER A 77 -14.16 3.83 -5.75
N ARG A 78 -13.94 3.52 -4.45
CA ARG A 78 -14.99 3.10 -3.51
C ARG A 78 -15.46 4.23 -2.62
N CYS A 79 -14.52 4.99 -2.09
CA CYS A 79 -14.82 6.13 -1.26
C CYS A 79 -13.72 7.18 -1.42
N PRO A 80 -13.93 8.20 -2.27
CA PRO A 80 -12.95 9.27 -2.48
C PRO A 80 -12.51 9.97 -1.19
N SER A 81 -13.46 10.25 -0.28
CA SER A 81 -13.17 10.93 0.99
C SER A 81 -12.28 10.09 1.94
N CYS A 82 -12.66 8.83 2.20
CA CYS A 82 -11.87 7.95 3.08
C CYS A 82 -10.48 7.68 2.47
N ALA A 83 -10.41 7.47 1.15
CA ALA A 83 -9.15 7.30 0.45
C ALA A 83 -8.26 8.54 0.53
N TRP A 84 -8.83 9.75 0.37
CA TRP A 84 -8.06 10.99 0.50
C TRP A 84 -7.46 11.16 1.89
N THR A 85 -8.24 10.90 2.93
CA THR A 85 -7.76 10.91 4.32
C THR A 85 -6.63 9.90 4.52
N TYR A 86 -6.82 8.67 4.04
CA TYR A 86 -5.81 7.61 4.11
C TYR A 86 -4.50 7.97 3.38
N ALA A 87 -4.60 8.59 2.19
CA ALA A 87 -3.43 9.09 1.46
C ALA A 87 -2.71 10.20 2.24
N GLY A 88 -3.45 11.15 2.81
CA GLY A 88 -2.90 12.23 3.64
C GLY A 88 -2.16 11.67 4.86
N ASP A 89 -2.78 10.74 5.58
CA ASP A 89 -2.14 10.09 6.74
C ASP A 89 -0.88 9.33 6.33
N THR A 90 -0.94 8.59 5.22
CA THR A 90 0.23 7.87 4.68
C THR A 90 1.35 8.85 4.30
N TYR A 91 1.02 9.97 3.65
CA TYR A 91 1.98 11.02 3.31
C TYR A 91 2.69 11.53 4.57
N HIS A 92 1.93 11.89 5.60
CA HIS A 92 2.51 12.42 6.84
C HIS A 92 3.36 11.39 7.58
N LEU A 93 2.94 10.11 7.61
CA LEU A 93 3.72 9.04 8.24
C LEU A 93 5.05 8.80 7.51
N ILE A 94 5.03 8.69 6.18
CA ILE A 94 6.24 8.45 5.39
C ILE A 94 7.15 9.67 5.44
N ARG A 95 6.60 10.88 5.30
CA ARG A 95 7.36 12.13 5.40
C ARG A 95 8.04 12.25 6.76
N ALA A 96 7.30 12.07 7.87
CA ALA A 96 7.88 12.12 9.20
C ALA A 96 9.05 11.14 9.35
N GLY A 97 8.91 9.91 8.84
CA GLY A 97 10.00 8.96 8.82
C GLY A 97 11.21 9.40 7.99
N ILE A 98 11.02 10.08 6.87
CA ILE A 98 12.16 10.46 6.01
C ILE A 98 12.83 11.75 6.50
N THR A 99 12.04 12.72 6.97
CA THR A 99 12.51 14.09 7.23
C THR A 99 12.57 14.49 8.69
N GLY A 100 12.04 13.67 9.60
CA GLY A 100 11.68 14.07 10.95
C GLY A 100 10.36 14.85 11.00
N ASP A 101 9.71 14.79 12.16
CA ASP A 101 8.53 15.57 12.54
C ASP A 101 8.35 15.50 14.07
N ASP A 102 8.65 16.61 14.77
CA ASP A 102 8.55 16.69 16.24
C ASP A 102 7.14 16.39 16.75
N ARG A 103 6.09 16.73 15.98
CA ARG A 103 4.70 16.44 16.36
C ARG A 103 4.38 14.95 16.33
N LYS A 104 5.21 14.16 15.65
CA LYS A 104 5.12 12.70 15.57
C LYS A 104 6.24 12.02 16.37
N ASN A 105 6.99 12.78 17.17
CA ASN A 105 8.13 12.28 17.93
C ASN A 105 9.16 11.56 17.03
N VAL A 106 9.50 12.18 15.90
CA VAL A 106 10.56 11.69 15.01
C VAL A 106 11.60 12.79 14.82
N PRO A 107 12.86 12.59 15.24
CA PRO A 107 13.86 13.64 15.22
C PRO A 107 14.32 13.96 13.81
N ALA A 108 14.84 15.17 13.59
CA ALA A 108 15.37 15.58 12.29
C ALA A 108 16.60 14.75 11.84
N THR A 109 17.33 14.14 12.80
CA THR A 109 18.52 13.31 12.56
C THR A 109 18.23 12.05 11.74
N VAL A 110 16.97 11.64 11.59
CA VAL A 110 16.61 10.52 10.69
C VAL A 110 17.02 10.80 9.23
N ARG A 111 17.23 12.07 8.87
CA ARG A 111 17.75 12.48 7.56
C ARG A 111 19.19 12.06 7.31
N ASP A 112 19.93 11.67 8.35
CA ASP A 112 21.30 11.18 8.24
C ASP A 112 21.35 9.65 8.20
N HIS A 113 20.23 8.97 8.49
CA HIS A 113 20.16 7.52 8.51
C HIS A 113 20.18 6.95 7.08
N PRO A 114 20.92 5.85 6.82
CA PRO A 114 20.98 5.22 5.51
C PRO A 114 19.59 4.78 5.06
N ARG A 115 19.18 5.23 3.87
CA ARG A 115 17.87 4.93 3.31
C ARG A 115 17.88 4.88 1.80
N VAL A 116 17.03 4.01 1.27
CA VAL A 116 16.79 3.87 -0.17
C VAL A 116 15.31 3.81 -0.47
N PHE A 117 14.96 4.25 -1.67
CA PHE A 117 13.72 3.93 -2.33
C PHE A 117 13.98 2.74 -3.26
N ALA A 118 13.42 1.58 -2.92
CA ALA A 118 13.60 0.32 -3.62
C ALA A 118 12.31 -0.11 -4.31
N THR A 119 12.43 -0.54 -5.56
CA THR A 119 11.35 -1.10 -6.37
C THR A 119 11.64 -2.56 -6.68
N LEU A 120 10.78 -3.46 -6.21
CA LEU A 120 10.83 -4.88 -6.51
C LEU A 120 9.73 -5.22 -7.52
N THR A 121 10.10 -5.69 -8.71
CA THR A 121 9.15 -5.97 -9.78
C THR A 121 8.79 -7.44 -9.88
N ALA A 122 7.64 -7.74 -10.48
CA ALA A 122 7.32 -9.10 -10.90
C ALA A 122 8.31 -9.63 -11.96
N PRO A 123 8.46 -10.97 -12.07
CA PRO A 123 9.10 -11.60 -13.22
C PRO A 123 8.26 -11.40 -14.50
N SER A 124 8.75 -11.90 -15.62
CA SER A 124 7.96 -11.96 -16.86
C SER A 124 7.05 -13.18 -16.87
N PHE A 125 5.83 -13.03 -17.38
CA PHE A 125 4.87 -14.12 -17.63
C PHE A 125 4.61 -14.33 -19.13
N GLY A 126 5.34 -13.61 -19.98
CA GLY A 126 5.11 -13.56 -21.41
C GLY A 126 5.31 -12.12 -21.94
N PRO A 127 5.50 -11.96 -23.25
CA PRO A 127 5.65 -10.64 -23.85
C PRO A 127 4.33 -9.88 -23.85
N VAL A 128 4.38 -8.59 -23.55
CA VAL A 128 3.22 -7.69 -23.54
C VAL A 128 3.44 -6.50 -24.46
N HIS A 129 2.36 -5.89 -24.92
CA HIS A 129 2.40 -4.58 -25.55
C HIS A 129 2.99 -3.55 -24.58
N ASN A 130 3.99 -2.81 -25.04
CA ASN A 130 4.66 -1.80 -24.24
C ASN A 130 5.00 -0.55 -25.08
N ARG A 131 5.51 0.47 -24.42
CA ARG A 131 6.02 1.69 -25.04
C ARG A 131 7.51 1.83 -24.71
N PRO A 132 8.42 1.34 -25.58
CA PRO A 132 9.85 1.54 -25.41
C PRO A 132 10.22 3.03 -25.51
N ASP A 133 11.28 3.44 -24.82
CA ASP A 133 11.80 4.83 -24.90
C ASP A 133 12.25 5.19 -26.32
N ARG A 134 12.71 4.19 -27.08
CA ARG A 134 13.10 4.32 -28.49
C ARG A 134 12.54 3.16 -29.31
N GLY A 135 12.00 3.46 -30.49
CA GLY A 135 11.51 2.46 -31.44
C GLY A 135 10.01 2.21 -31.35
N ALA A 136 9.60 1.02 -31.78
CA ALA A 136 8.22 0.55 -31.76
C ALA A 136 8.05 -0.59 -30.75
N CYS A 137 6.81 -0.84 -30.34
CA CYS A 137 6.44 -2.05 -29.63
C CYS A 137 6.86 -3.28 -30.44
N ARG A 138 7.03 -4.42 -29.77
CA ARG A 138 7.40 -5.68 -30.41
C ARG A 138 6.33 -6.19 -31.40
N CYS A 139 5.10 -5.67 -31.36
CA CYS A 139 4.08 -5.87 -32.41
C CYS A 139 4.32 -5.05 -33.69
N GLY A 140 5.33 -4.18 -33.72
CA GLY A 140 5.64 -3.27 -34.83
C GLY A 140 4.97 -1.90 -34.74
N ALA A 141 3.97 -1.71 -33.88
CA ALA A 141 3.25 -0.44 -33.73
C ALA A 141 3.93 0.53 -32.75
N ARG A 142 3.74 1.84 -32.95
CA ARG A 142 4.04 2.87 -31.95
C ARG A 142 2.76 3.21 -31.19
N HIS A 143 2.66 2.75 -29.96
CA HIS A 143 1.50 3.00 -29.11
C HIS A 143 1.56 4.40 -28.48
N PRO A 144 0.47 5.20 -28.52
CA PRO A 144 0.34 6.39 -27.67
C PRO A 144 0.26 6.00 -26.18
N GLU A 145 0.47 6.96 -25.29
CA GLU A 145 0.53 6.71 -23.83
C GLU A 145 -0.74 6.06 -23.25
N ASN A 146 -1.90 6.39 -23.82
CA ASN A 146 -3.21 5.91 -23.36
C ASN A 146 -3.77 4.79 -24.26
N ASP A 147 -2.93 4.15 -25.06
CA ASP A 147 -3.38 3.02 -25.89
C ASP A 147 -3.89 1.87 -24.99
N PRO A 148 -5.14 1.41 -25.17
CA PRO A 148 -5.74 0.38 -24.33
C PRO A 148 -5.04 -0.99 -24.44
N VAL A 149 -4.28 -1.26 -25.51
CA VAL A 149 -3.54 -2.52 -25.60
C VAL A 149 -2.30 -2.54 -24.72
N LEU A 150 -1.82 -1.39 -24.21
CA LEU A 150 -0.61 -1.37 -23.38
C LEU A 150 -0.76 -2.21 -22.12
N GLY A 151 0.13 -3.20 -21.96
CA GLY A 151 0.13 -4.15 -20.86
C GLY A 151 -0.58 -5.47 -21.19
N THR A 152 -1.36 -5.55 -22.26
CA THR A 152 -1.97 -6.82 -22.69
C THR A 152 -0.93 -7.72 -23.35
N ALA A 153 -1.17 -9.03 -23.33
CA ALA A 153 -0.29 -10.00 -23.97
C ALA A 153 -0.18 -9.74 -25.48
N LEU A 154 1.03 -9.85 -26.03
CA LEU A 154 1.21 -9.83 -27.50
C LEU A 154 0.52 -11.03 -28.15
N ASP A 155 0.57 -12.17 -27.46
CA ASP A 155 -0.13 -13.39 -27.83
C ASP A 155 -0.90 -13.88 -26.58
N PRO A 156 -2.23 -13.71 -26.56
CA PRO A 156 -3.05 -14.15 -25.44
C PRO A 156 -3.04 -15.67 -25.21
N GLU A 157 -2.74 -16.49 -26.22
CA GLU A 157 -2.78 -17.96 -26.06
C GLU A 157 -1.54 -18.50 -25.34
N SER A 158 -0.39 -17.84 -25.48
CA SER A 158 0.86 -18.27 -24.84
C SER A 158 1.21 -17.54 -23.54
N TYR A 159 0.46 -16.51 -23.15
CA TYR A 159 0.74 -15.75 -21.93
C TYR A 159 0.36 -16.53 -20.66
N ASP A 160 1.28 -16.58 -19.68
CA ASP A 160 1.08 -17.32 -18.44
C ASP A 160 0.22 -16.54 -17.42
N TYR A 161 -1.08 -16.43 -17.72
CA TYR A 161 -2.06 -15.75 -16.86
C TYR A 161 -2.16 -16.40 -15.47
N ALA A 162 -2.12 -17.73 -15.41
CA ALA A 162 -2.16 -18.46 -14.14
C ALA A 162 -0.92 -18.11 -13.28
N GLY A 163 0.26 -18.05 -13.88
CA GLY A 163 1.48 -17.58 -13.23
C GLY A 163 1.35 -16.14 -12.71
N ALA A 164 0.81 -15.22 -13.52
CA ALA A 164 0.62 -13.83 -13.13
C ALA A 164 -0.34 -13.66 -11.94
N VAL A 165 -1.48 -14.36 -11.96
CA VAL A 165 -2.47 -14.36 -10.86
C VAL A 165 -1.88 -14.93 -9.58
N LEU A 166 -1.22 -16.09 -9.67
CA LEU A 166 -0.62 -16.74 -8.51
C LEU A 166 0.53 -15.91 -7.94
N PHE A 167 1.37 -15.29 -8.78
CA PHE A 167 2.40 -14.36 -8.32
C PHE A 167 1.79 -13.20 -7.52
N ASN A 168 0.74 -12.56 -8.06
CA ASN A 168 0.07 -11.45 -7.36
C ASN A 168 -0.51 -11.89 -6.01
N ASN A 169 -1.15 -13.06 -5.97
CA ASN A 169 -1.67 -13.63 -4.73
C ASN A 169 -0.58 -13.90 -3.68
N HIS A 170 0.60 -14.34 -4.12
CA HIS A 170 1.74 -14.63 -3.25
C HIS A 170 2.71 -13.45 -3.05
N ALA A 171 2.47 -12.28 -3.64
CA ALA A 171 3.35 -11.10 -3.52
C ALA A 171 3.57 -10.67 -2.06
N GLY A 172 2.54 -10.78 -1.21
CA GLY A 172 2.67 -10.52 0.24
C GLY A 172 3.64 -11.47 0.94
N GLN A 173 3.62 -12.76 0.58
CA GLN A 173 4.54 -13.77 1.13
C GLN A 173 5.96 -13.57 0.59
N LEU A 174 6.12 -13.22 -0.69
CA LEU A 174 7.41 -12.85 -1.27
C LEU A 174 8.05 -11.68 -0.51
N TRP A 175 7.27 -10.67 -0.14
CA TRP A 175 7.77 -9.56 0.68
C TRP A 175 8.18 -9.99 2.08
N GLN A 176 7.37 -10.82 2.73
CA GLN A 176 7.71 -11.34 4.06
C GLN A 176 9.05 -12.10 4.02
N ARG A 177 9.23 -13.00 3.05
CA ARG A 177 10.50 -13.74 2.88
C ARG A 177 11.67 -12.82 2.52
N PHE A 178 11.44 -11.84 1.65
CA PHE A 178 12.43 -10.81 1.32
C PHE A 178 12.90 -10.05 2.56
N THR A 179 11.99 -9.51 3.38
CA THR A 179 12.39 -8.74 4.57
C THR A 179 13.06 -9.61 5.65
N ASN A 180 12.70 -10.88 5.75
CA ASN A 180 13.40 -11.83 6.60
C ASN A 180 14.82 -12.09 6.09
N ARG A 181 14.99 -12.26 4.78
CA ARG A 181 16.31 -12.46 4.18
C ARG A 181 17.17 -11.21 4.24
N LEU A 182 16.61 -10.03 4.00
CA LEU A 182 17.31 -8.75 4.10
C LEU A 182 18.00 -8.59 5.45
N ARG A 183 17.31 -8.89 6.55
CA ARG A 183 17.92 -8.86 7.90
C ARG A 183 19.08 -9.84 8.05
N ARG A 184 18.99 -11.02 7.42
CA ARG A 184 20.09 -12.01 7.43
C ARG A 184 21.28 -11.56 6.58
N GLU A 185 21.02 -10.93 5.43
CA GLU A 185 22.06 -10.35 4.57
C GLU A 185 22.81 -9.19 5.24
N LEU A 186 22.09 -8.35 5.98
CA LEU A 186 22.66 -7.27 6.79
C LEU A 186 23.52 -7.83 7.94
N ALA A 187 23.00 -8.80 8.69
CA ALA A 187 23.73 -9.44 9.78
C ALA A 187 25.03 -10.09 9.29
N ALA A 188 24.96 -10.89 8.22
CA ALA A 188 26.13 -11.56 7.66
C ALA A 188 27.22 -10.58 7.20
N ARG A 189 26.86 -9.46 6.57
CA ARG A 189 27.82 -8.42 6.15
C ARG A 189 28.45 -7.67 7.31
N ALA A 190 27.75 -7.60 8.45
CA ALA A 190 28.25 -7.01 9.68
C ALA A 190 29.04 -8.01 10.55
N GLY A 191 29.17 -9.28 10.14
CA GLY A 191 29.77 -10.33 10.97
C GLY A 191 28.94 -10.72 12.19
N LEU A 192 27.63 -10.48 12.15
CA LEU A 192 26.69 -10.71 13.24
C LEU A 192 25.73 -11.87 12.94
N THR A 193 25.20 -12.49 13.99
CA THR A 193 24.00 -13.29 13.90
C THR A 193 22.75 -12.41 13.75
N GLN A 194 21.64 -13.00 13.29
CA GLN A 194 20.37 -12.28 13.21
C GLN A 194 19.86 -11.82 14.60
N ARG A 195 20.25 -12.50 15.68
CA ARG A 195 19.89 -12.13 17.04
C ARG A 195 20.62 -10.86 17.45
N GLU A 196 21.95 -10.86 17.32
CA GLU A 196 22.81 -9.71 17.65
C GLU A 196 22.48 -8.48 16.81
N LEU A 197 22.08 -8.66 15.55
CA LEU A 197 21.69 -7.54 14.70
C LEU A 197 20.57 -6.69 15.34
N LYS A 198 19.61 -7.31 16.03
CA LYS A 198 18.49 -6.59 16.66
C LYS A 198 18.93 -5.68 17.81
N ASP A 199 20.04 -6.00 18.44
CA ASP A 199 20.58 -5.26 19.58
C ASP A 199 21.36 -4.02 19.13
N VAL A 200 21.68 -3.90 17.82
CA VAL A 200 22.47 -2.79 17.27
C VAL A 200 21.81 -2.05 16.11
N LEU A 201 20.85 -2.67 15.41
CA LEU A 201 20.25 -2.10 14.21
C LEU A 201 18.78 -2.51 14.04
N ARG A 202 17.96 -1.53 13.66
CA ARG A 202 16.57 -1.75 13.25
C ARG A 202 16.39 -1.44 11.77
N VAL A 203 15.79 -2.39 11.04
CA VAL A 203 15.33 -2.17 9.66
C VAL A 203 13.90 -1.64 9.70
N SER A 204 13.73 -0.37 9.35
CA SER A 204 12.44 0.32 9.26
C SER A 204 12.04 0.46 7.79
N TYR A 205 10.75 0.25 7.47
CA TYR A 205 10.29 0.45 6.10
C TYR A 205 8.83 0.88 6.02
N GLY A 206 8.50 1.60 4.96
CA GLY A 206 7.13 1.82 4.47
C GLY A 206 7.05 1.30 3.04
N LYS A 207 5.97 0.58 2.69
CA LYS A 207 5.82 -0.01 1.35
C LYS A 207 4.42 0.21 0.78
N VAL A 208 4.34 0.28 -0.54
CA VAL A 208 3.08 0.28 -1.28
C VAL A 208 3.14 -0.72 -2.42
N ALA A 209 1.97 -1.23 -2.76
CA ALA A 209 1.76 -2.09 -3.91
C ALA A 209 1.19 -1.26 -5.05
N GLU A 210 1.79 -1.37 -6.22
CA GLU A 210 1.26 -0.78 -7.44
C GLU A 210 1.15 -1.88 -8.50
N PHE A 211 0.08 -1.79 -9.28
CA PHE A 211 -0.12 -2.65 -10.44
C PHE A 211 0.50 -1.99 -11.67
N GLN A 212 1.40 -2.71 -12.33
CA GLN A 212 1.89 -2.34 -13.66
C GLN A 212 0.73 -2.41 -14.66
N LYS A 213 0.81 -1.71 -15.80
CA LYS A 213 -0.22 -1.81 -16.86
C LYS A 213 -0.56 -3.26 -17.25
N ARG A 214 0.41 -4.18 -17.15
CA ARG A 214 0.23 -5.63 -17.36
C ARG A 214 -0.44 -6.40 -16.21
N GLY A 215 -0.99 -5.71 -15.22
CA GLY A 215 -1.65 -6.30 -14.05
C GLY A 215 -0.72 -6.97 -13.02
N ALA A 216 0.60 -7.00 -13.25
CA ALA A 216 1.54 -7.58 -12.29
C ALA A 216 1.89 -6.58 -11.17
N ILE A 217 1.89 -7.06 -9.93
CA ILE A 217 2.23 -6.25 -8.76
C ILE A 217 3.74 -5.97 -8.72
N HIS A 218 4.12 -4.73 -8.45
CA HIS A 218 5.44 -4.37 -7.95
C HIS A 218 5.32 -3.65 -6.61
N PHE A 219 6.38 -3.73 -5.80
CA PHE A 219 6.45 -3.02 -4.53
C PHE A 219 7.45 -1.88 -4.60
N HIS A 220 6.99 -0.71 -4.20
CA HIS A 220 7.86 0.42 -3.86
C HIS A 220 8.00 0.46 -2.35
N ALA A 221 9.23 0.58 -1.87
CA ALA A 221 9.53 0.63 -0.45
C ALA A 221 10.57 1.68 -0.13
N VAL A 222 10.29 2.48 0.88
CA VAL A 222 11.32 3.25 1.59
C VAL A 222 11.87 2.33 2.65
N ILE A 223 13.16 2.01 2.60
CA ILE A 223 13.84 1.17 3.58
C ILE A 223 14.93 2.00 4.23
N ARG A 224 14.93 2.07 5.56
CA ARG A 224 15.87 2.86 6.37
C ARG A 224 16.52 1.98 7.44
N LEU A 225 17.80 2.22 7.69
CA LEU A 225 18.54 1.61 8.79
C LEU A 225 18.59 2.59 9.96
N ASP A 226 18.07 2.18 11.10
CA ASP A 226 18.08 2.92 12.36
C ASP A 226 18.98 2.20 13.38
N GLY A 227 19.32 2.89 14.48
CA GLY A 227 19.83 2.23 15.68
C GLY A 227 18.79 1.31 16.33
N PRO A 228 19.16 0.59 17.41
CA PRO A 228 18.34 -0.50 17.95
C PRO A 228 16.99 -0.04 18.49
N ASN A 229 16.90 1.19 19.00
CA ASN A 229 15.67 1.75 19.56
C ASN A 229 14.81 2.47 18.50
N GLY A 230 15.25 2.49 17.23
CA GLY A 230 14.54 3.13 16.13
C GLY A 230 15.03 4.54 15.82
N PRO A 231 14.16 5.43 15.33
CA PRO A 231 14.55 6.68 14.67
C PRO A 231 15.34 7.65 15.56
N ASP A 232 15.24 7.54 16.88
CA ASP A 232 15.96 8.37 17.85
C ASP A 232 17.42 7.96 18.04
N THR A 233 17.80 6.79 17.52
CA THR A 233 19.13 6.22 17.70
C THR A 233 19.87 6.12 16.39
N VAL A 234 21.10 6.62 16.39
CA VAL A 234 22.00 6.59 15.23
C VAL A 234 22.35 5.13 14.90
N PRO A 235 22.27 4.71 13.63
CA PRO A 235 22.69 3.38 13.22
C PRO A 235 24.22 3.20 13.36
N PRO A 236 24.72 1.96 13.46
CA PRO A 236 26.16 1.70 13.50
C PRO A 236 26.88 2.25 12.26
N SER A 237 28.15 2.66 12.39
CA SER A 237 28.91 3.28 11.30
C SER A 237 29.09 2.39 10.06
N TRP A 238 29.05 1.07 10.23
CA TRP A 238 29.11 0.11 9.12
C TRP A 238 27.79 0.01 8.34
N ALA A 239 26.67 0.45 8.91
CA ALA A 239 25.37 0.45 8.25
C ALA A 239 25.35 1.61 7.25
N THR A 240 25.76 1.35 6.01
CA THR A 240 25.81 2.35 4.94
C THR A 240 24.72 2.12 3.90
N VAL A 241 24.48 3.12 3.05
CA VAL A 241 23.57 2.98 1.89
C VAL A 241 24.08 1.90 0.93
N GLN A 242 25.39 1.80 0.73
CA GLN A 242 26.00 0.78 -0.12
C GLN A 242 25.73 -0.63 0.43
N LEU A 243 25.97 -0.83 1.73
CA LEU A 243 25.70 -2.11 2.38
C LEU A 243 24.20 -2.48 2.30
N LEU A 244 23.31 -1.49 2.42
CA LEU A 244 21.88 -1.69 2.25
C LEU A 244 21.50 -2.10 0.82
N ASP A 245 22.03 -1.42 -0.20
CA ASP A 245 21.81 -1.77 -1.61
C ASP A 245 22.25 -3.21 -1.90
N ASP A 246 23.47 -3.57 -1.50
CA ASP A 246 24.03 -4.90 -1.70
C ASP A 246 23.20 -5.98 -0.99
N ALA A 247 22.73 -5.69 0.23
CA ALA A 247 21.87 -6.60 1.00
C ALA A 247 20.48 -6.77 0.37
N ILE A 248 19.89 -5.71 -0.18
CA ILE A 248 18.61 -5.77 -0.90
C ILE A 248 18.74 -6.62 -2.16
N ARG A 249 19.77 -6.39 -2.97
CA ARG A 249 20.01 -7.16 -4.21
C ARG A 249 20.19 -8.64 -3.90
N ALA A 250 21.00 -8.97 -2.89
CA ALA A 250 21.21 -10.35 -2.46
C ALA A 250 19.91 -10.99 -1.95
N ALA A 251 19.16 -10.28 -1.10
CA ALA A 251 17.92 -10.79 -0.53
C ALA A 251 16.82 -11.06 -1.58
N ALA A 252 16.73 -10.22 -2.62
CA ALA A 252 15.73 -10.33 -3.66
C ALA A 252 15.89 -11.60 -4.51
N VAL A 253 17.14 -12.00 -4.80
CA VAL A 253 17.44 -13.17 -5.65
C VAL A 253 17.71 -14.46 -4.88
N HIS A 254 17.85 -14.38 -3.55
CA HIS A 254 18.17 -15.54 -2.72
C HIS A 254 17.06 -16.61 -2.77
N ALA A 255 17.45 -17.90 -2.80
CA ALA A 255 16.52 -19.03 -2.91
C ALA A 255 15.48 -19.11 -1.78
N TYR A 256 15.83 -18.66 -0.57
CA TYR A 256 14.87 -18.52 0.55
C TYR A 256 13.67 -17.62 0.19
N THR A 257 13.87 -16.61 -0.67
CA THR A 257 12.81 -15.69 -1.09
C THR A 257 11.87 -16.33 -2.12
N THR A 258 12.17 -17.53 -2.62
CA THR A 258 11.29 -18.28 -3.54
C THR A 258 10.06 -18.82 -2.84
N ILE A 259 8.87 -18.61 -3.40
CA ILE A 259 7.63 -19.29 -3.00
C ILE A 259 7.39 -20.47 -3.93
N THR A 260 7.15 -21.66 -3.36
CA THR A 260 6.69 -22.83 -4.12
C THR A 260 5.20 -22.98 -3.91
N VAL A 261 4.44 -22.96 -5.01
CA VAL A 261 3.01 -23.22 -5.02
C VAL A 261 2.81 -24.65 -5.53
N PRO A 262 2.22 -25.55 -4.74
CA PRO A 262 1.93 -26.93 -5.17
C PRO A 262 1.07 -26.97 -6.44
N ALA A 263 1.17 -28.06 -7.19
CA ALA A 263 0.27 -28.32 -8.31
C ALA A 263 -1.18 -28.42 -7.80
N ALA A 264 -2.13 -27.92 -8.58
CA ALA A 264 -3.55 -27.95 -8.26
C ALA A 264 -4.39 -28.01 -9.54
N GLY A 265 -5.25 -29.03 -9.66
CA GLY A 265 -6.03 -29.26 -10.87
C GLY A 265 -5.14 -29.49 -12.09
N ASP A 266 -5.37 -28.71 -13.15
CA ASP A 266 -4.58 -28.69 -14.38
C ASP A 266 -3.31 -27.81 -14.28
N GLN A 267 -3.12 -27.10 -13.17
CA GLN A 267 -1.96 -26.22 -12.98
C GLN A 267 -0.77 -26.98 -12.39
N PRO A 268 0.43 -26.89 -13.02
CA PRO A 268 1.63 -27.52 -12.50
C PRO A 268 2.14 -26.84 -11.23
N LEU A 269 3.09 -27.47 -10.56
CA LEU A 269 3.85 -26.82 -9.49
C LEU A 269 4.58 -25.60 -10.05
N ARG A 270 4.50 -24.48 -9.33
CA ARG A 270 5.12 -23.21 -9.74
C ARG A 270 6.05 -22.67 -8.67
N ARG A 271 7.07 -21.94 -9.10
CA ARG A 271 8.01 -21.23 -8.23
C ARG A 271 8.01 -19.76 -8.58
N PHE A 272 7.85 -18.91 -7.58
CA PHE A 272 7.84 -17.46 -7.74
C PHE A 272 9.00 -16.82 -6.99
N GLN A 273 9.65 -15.87 -7.62
CA GLN A 273 10.65 -14.97 -7.06
C GLN A 273 10.38 -13.55 -7.57
N TRP A 274 11.01 -12.55 -6.97
CA TRP A 274 11.08 -11.22 -7.56
C TRP A 274 11.79 -11.27 -8.92
N GLY A 275 11.36 -10.42 -9.84
CA GLY A 275 12.02 -10.24 -11.12
C GLY A 275 13.45 -9.71 -10.96
N ARG A 276 14.25 -9.86 -12.02
CA ARG A 276 15.65 -9.39 -12.04
C ARG A 276 15.79 -7.87 -12.03
N GLN A 277 14.73 -7.16 -12.42
CA GLN A 277 14.72 -5.71 -12.47
C GLN A 277 14.44 -5.17 -11.05
N LEU A 278 15.50 -4.63 -10.45
CA LEU A 278 15.44 -3.91 -9.17
C LEU A 278 15.92 -2.49 -9.42
N ASP A 279 15.12 -1.52 -9.01
CA ASP A 279 15.52 -0.10 -9.00
C ASP A 279 15.71 0.32 -7.55
N ILE A 280 16.94 0.63 -7.16
CA ILE A 280 17.30 1.01 -5.79
C ILE A 280 17.99 2.36 -5.88
N ARG A 281 17.40 3.37 -5.26
CA ARG A 281 17.90 4.73 -5.31
C ARG A 281 18.08 5.26 -3.90
N PRO A 282 19.28 5.75 -3.54
CA PRO A 282 19.48 6.46 -2.28
C PRO A 282 18.49 7.62 -2.15
N VAL A 283 17.87 7.78 -0.97
CA VAL A 283 17.08 8.98 -0.67
C VAL A 283 17.97 9.92 0.11
N LYS A 284 18.32 11.06 -0.49
CA LYS A 284 19.23 12.04 0.11
C LYS A 284 18.48 13.29 0.58
N ALA A 285 19.08 13.98 1.55
CA ALA A 285 18.59 15.27 2.05
C ALA A 285 18.73 16.37 0.98
N PHE A 286 17.95 17.44 1.13
CA PHE A 286 17.85 18.55 0.17
C PHE A 286 19.23 19.17 -0.18
N GLY A 287 19.46 19.50 -1.47
CA GLY A 287 20.55 20.38 -1.91
C GLY A 287 21.69 19.76 -2.70
N ASP A 288 21.66 18.46 -3.03
CA ASP A 288 22.76 17.78 -3.72
C ASP A 288 22.55 17.52 -5.21
N GLY A 289 21.44 18.00 -5.79
CA GLY A 289 21.11 17.81 -7.21
C GLY A 289 20.62 16.41 -7.59
N SER A 290 20.17 15.59 -6.62
CA SER A 290 19.62 14.26 -6.89
C SER A 290 18.20 14.27 -7.51
N ASP A 291 17.92 13.26 -8.35
CA ASP A 291 16.65 13.08 -9.07
C ASP A 291 15.45 12.75 -8.16
N ILE A 292 15.67 12.35 -6.90
CA ILE A 292 14.62 11.93 -5.96
C ILE A 292 14.74 12.66 -4.63
N THR A 293 13.79 13.56 -4.37
CA THR A 293 13.70 14.31 -3.10
C THR A 293 12.84 13.57 -2.07
N GLU A 294 13.08 13.85 -0.79
CA GLU A 294 12.33 13.28 0.34
C GLU A 294 10.80 13.49 0.22
N GLN A 295 10.40 14.69 -0.23
CA GLN A 295 8.99 15.03 -0.45
C GLN A 295 8.40 14.28 -1.65
N ALA A 296 9.18 14.12 -2.73
CA ALA A 296 8.74 13.36 -3.90
C ALA A 296 8.50 11.89 -3.53
N VAL A 297 9.36 11.29 -2.70
CA VAL A 297 9.17 9.92 -2.18
C VAL A 297 7.90 9.81 -1.35
N ALA A 298 7.69 10.71 -0.39
CA ALA A 298 6.50 10.67 0.46
C ALA A 298 5.20 10.86 -0.36
N ALA A 299 5.20 11.82 -1.29
CA ALA A 299 4.07 12.06 -2.20
C ALA A 299 3.81 10.86 -3.12
N TYR A 300 4.88 10.24 -3.63
CA TYR A 300 4.78 9.04 -4.45
C TYR A 300 4.15 7.88 -3.67
N VAL A 301 4.69 7.55 -2.49
CA VAL A 301 4.14 6.47 -1.65
C VAL A 301 2.67 6.74 -1.31
N ALA A 302 2.32 7.96 -0.90
CA ALA A 302 0.93 8.33 -0.60
C ALA A 302 -0.01 8.18 -1.81
N LYS A 303 0.43 8.60 -3.01
CA LYS A 303 -0.33 8.48 -4.26
C LYS A 303 -0.69 7.02 -4.57
N TYR A 304 0.21 6.08 -4.27
CA TYR A 304 0.01 4.66 -4.56
C TYR A 304 -0.61 3.88 -3.41
N ALA A 305 -0.70 4.48 -2.22
CA ALA A 305 -1.32 3.85 -1.06
C ALA A 305 -2.84 3.65 -1.22
N THR A 306 -3.48 4.46 -2.08
CA THR A 306 -4.93 4.43 -2.35
C THR A 306 -5.33 3.78 -3.67
N LYS A 307 -4.35 3.49 -4.53
CA LYS A 307 -4.55 2.81 -5.81
C LYS A 307 -4.64 1.30 -5.60
N ALA A 308 -5.58 0.66 -6.27
CA ALA A 308 -5.64 -0.79 -6.39
C ALA A 308 -5.69 -1.19 -7.88
N ALA A 309 -6.29 -2.32 -8.20
CA ALA A 309 -6.22 -2.92 -9.53
C ALA A 309 -6.98 -2.10 -10.60
N GLU A 310 -7.87 -1.18 -10.21
CA GLU A 310 -8.61 -0.31 -11.13
C GLU A 310 -7.72 0.56 -12.01
N THR A 311 -6.49 0.86 -11.58
CA THR A 311 -5.56 1.65 -12.38
C THR A 311 -5.07 0.93 -13.64
N THR A 312 -5.34 -0.37 -13.77
CA THR A 312 -5.05 -1.17 -14.96
C THR A 312 -6.31 -1.51 -15.75
N GLY A 313 -7.41 -0.79 -15.53
CA GLY A 313 -8.69 -1.07 -16.19
C GLY A 313 -9.43 -2.30 -15.67
N SER A 314 -8.99 -2.89 -14.55
CA SER A 314 -9.66 -4.04 -13.96
C SER A 314 -10.78 -3.64 -13.00
N LEU A 315 -11.72 -4.56 -12.78
CA LEU A 315 -12.85 -4.34 -11.88
C LEU A 315 -12.38 -4.29 -10.42
N ASP A 316 -12.81 -3.26 -9.69
CA ASP A 316 -12.57 -3.16 -8.25
C ASP A 316 -13.70 -3.79 -7.41
N ARG A 317 -14.68 -4.45 -8.06
CA ARG A 317 -15.87 -5.10 -7.48
C ARG A 317 -15.79 -6.62 -7.61
N ARG A 318 -16.55 -7.30 -6.75
CA ARG A 318 -16.84 -8.72 -6.92
C ARG A 318 -17.50 -8.95 -8.28
N ILE A 319 -16.99 -9.92 -9.03
CA ILE A 319 -17.63 -10.43 -10.23
C ILE A 319 -18.81 -11.31 -9.76
N GLY A 320 -20.03 -10.79 -9.89
CA GLY A 320 -21.25 -11.48 -9.44
C GLY A 320 -21.79 -12.48 -10.46
N ASN A 321 -21.60 -12.19 -11.75
CA ASN A 321 -21.98 -13.05 -12.87
C ASN A 321 -21.01 -12.81 -14.05
N ARG A 322 -21.08 -13.65 -15.09
CA ARG A 322 -20.18 -13.59 -16.26
C ARG A 322 -20.37 -12.34 -17.11
N GLU A 323 -21.59 -11.82 -17.23
CA GLU A 323 -21.93 -10.64 -18.06
C GLU A 323 -21.19 -9.37 -17.64
N VAL A 324 -20.73 -9.30 -16.39
CA VAL A 324 -19.91 -8.19 -15.88
C VAL A 324 -18.50 -8.17 -16.47
N LEU A 325 -18.07 -9.22 -17.18
CA LEU A 325 -16.77 -9.31 -17.85
C LEU A 325 -16.77 -8.74 -19.28
N ASP A 326 -17.94 -8.43 -19.86
CA ASP A 326 -18.08 -7.92 -21.23
C ASP A 326 -18.05 -6.37 -21.31
N LEU A 327 -17.58 -5.69 -20.25
CA LEU A 327 -17.44 -4.23 -20.14
C LEU A 327 -15.97 -3.80 -20.20
#